data_AF-A0A0Q7CGG6-F1
#
_entry.id   AF-A0A0Q7CGG6-F1
#
_cell.length_a   1.000
_cell.length_b   1.000
_cell.length_c   1.000
_cell.angle_alpha   90.00
_cell.angle_beta   90.00
_cell.angle_gamma   90.00
#
_symmetry.space_group_name_H-M   'P 1'
#
loop_
_entity.id
_entity.type
_entity.pdbx_description
1 polymer ?
#
loop_
_entity_poly.entity_id
_entity_poly.type
_entity_poly.pdbx_seq_one_letter_code
_entity_poly.pdbx_strand_id
1 'polypeptide(L)'
;MNKKKLKIVTLLVRHGTSKYPNALEDIEALFARQLPDVVHDCVIVDNTLSPGHEETLQPGVTLIGGSNSAWEFSAWDSGVAYLGSRLHAYDFVHLATSAFKQLYIAYLERFDGRMLDLLAGRGVAIGHIDYYNEPVELLGVGCQSWLRTSFVFLSPTEVKLLGSFVSVTSGVDFFSGDPQSPFQENAPISSEYRRNILGWLTGDGTEQGVEWHSRFKLDIDTLPFFESKTLAIFNEQMLSNRLRAQGCRLVDATWAATRTGRMNKGDEEFFGAIPHWQVQVTSRDRDAGPDSLLV
;
A
#
# COMPACT_ATOMS: atom_id res chain seq x y z
N MET A 1 5.67 -15.74 -31.48
CA MET A 1 6.24 -14.46 -31.00
C MET A 1 6.70 -14.68 -29.56
N ASN A 2 7.93 -14.33 -29.20
CA ASN A 2 8.34 -14.34 -27.79
C ASN A 2 7.55 -13.26 -27.05
N LYS A 3 6.78 -13.66 -26.03
CA LYS A 3 6.09 -12.71 -25.16
C LYS A 3 7.15 -11.83 -24.49
N LYS A 4 6.98 -10.50 -24.53
CA LYS A 4 7.84 -9.55 -23.82
C LYS A 4 7.77 -9.91 -22.33
N LYS A 5 8.92 -10.08 -21.67
CA LYS A 5 8.97 -10.25 -20.21
C LYS A 5 8.50 -8.98 -19.52
N LEU A 6 7.60 -9.12 -18.54
CA LEU A 6 7.21 -8.02 -17.66
C LEU A 6 8.45 -7.47 -16.96
N LYS A 7 8.50 -6.15 -16.82
CA LYS A 7 9.52 -5.42 -16.07
C LYS A 7 8.87 -4.78 -14.85
N ILE A 8 9.40 -5.05 -13.67
CA ILE A 8 8.88 -4.48 -12.42
C ILE A 8 10.04 -3.85 -11.66
N VAL A 9 9.82 -2.64 -11.13
CA VAL A 9 10.72 -2.04 -10.15
C VAL A 9 10.06 -2.04 -8.78
N THR A 10 10.74 -2.59 -7.78
CA THR A 10 10.33 -2.46 -6.38
C THR A 10 10.93 -1.18 -5.79
N LEU A 11 10.11 -0.36 -5.14
CA LEU A 11 10.53 0.67 -4.20
C LEU A 11 10.36 0.11 -2.78
N LEU A 12 11.45 -0.48 -2.24
CA LEU A 12 11.46 -1.07 -0.90
C LEU A 12 11.85 -0.01 0.12
N VAL A 13 10.92 0.42 0.95
CA VAL A 13 11.20 1.36 2.03
C VAL A 13 11.59 0.62 3.30
N ARG A 14 12.65 1.09 3.95
CA ARG A 14 13.05 0.64 5.29
C ARG A 14 13.55 1.81 6.15
N HIS A 15 13.69 1.55 7.43
CA HIS A 15 14.30 2.47 8.39
C HIS A 15 15.41 1.71 9.11
N GLY A 16 16.56 1.56 8.43
CA GLY A 16 17.60 0.62 8.79
C GLY A 16 17.14 -0.85 8.66
N THR A 17 18.00 -1.77 9.08
CA THR A 17 17.80 -3.23 8.96
C THR A 17 17.56 -3.93 10.30
N SER A 18 17.69 -3.23 11.44
CA SER A 18 17.66 -3.87 12.76
C SER A 18 16.37 -4.64 13.06
N LYS A 19 15.21 -4.14 12.64
CA LYS A 19 13.90 -4.77 12.92
C LYS A 19 13.53 -5.83 11.88
N TYR A 20 13.87 -5.61 10.62
CA TYR A 20 13.49 -6.46 9.49
C TYR A 20 14.72 -6.70 8.59
N PRO A 21 15.69 -7.51 9.04
CA PRO A 21 16.98 -7.63 8.38
C PRO A 21 16.88 -8.30 7.00
N ASN A 22 15.90 -9.17 6.80
CA ASN A 22 15.80 -10.03 5.61
C ASN A 22 14.76 -9.55 4.58
N ALA A 23 14.34 -8.29 4.66
CA ALA A 23 13.21 -7.81 3.85
C ALA A 23 13.49 -7.83 2.34
N LEU A 24 14.74 -7.60 1.92
CA LEU A 24 15.14 -7.67 0.52
C LEU A 24 15.11 -9.12 0.05
N GLU A 25 15.77 -10.01 0.79
CA GLU A 25 15.89 -11.43 0.51
C GLU A 25 14.50 -12.10 0.44
N ASP A 26 13.59 -11.69 1.33
CA ASP A 26 12.20 -12.15 1.31
C ASP A 26 11.43 -11.72 0.06
N ILE A 27 11.65 -10.50 -0.43
CA ILE A 27 11.06 -10.02 -1.70
C ILE A 27 11.67 -10.77 -2.88
N GLU A 28 12.99 -10.93 -2.93
CA GLU A 28 13.67 -11.65 -4.01
C GLU A 28 13.22 -13.11 -4.07
N ALA A 29 13.10 -13.78 -2.92
CA ALA A 29 12.58 -15.14 -2.84
C ALA A 29 11.12 -15.26 -3.31
N LEU A 30 10.29 -14.26 -2.98
CA LEU A 30 8.90 -14.19 -3.44
C LEU A 30 8.84 -14.05 -4.97
N PHE A 31 9.58 -13.10 -5.54
CA PHE A 31 9.65 -12.88 -6.99
C PHE A 31 10.19 -14.10 -7.72
N ALA A 32 11.28 -14.71 -7.24
CA ALA A 32 11.85 -15.92 -7.85
C ALA A 32 10.86 -17.09 -7.86
N ARG A 33 10.04 -17.23 -6.81
CA ARG A 33 9.06 -18.32 -6.68
C ARG A 33 7.81 -18.08 -7.52
N GLN A 34 7.26 -16.86 -7.52
CA GLN A 34 5.93 -16.57 -8.06
C GLN A 34 5.96 -15.86 -9.42
N LEU A 35 7.04 -15.14 -9.69
CA LEU A 35 7.23 -14.28 -10.85
C LEU A 35 8.55 -14.61 -11.59
N PRO A 36 8.89 -15.89 -11.84
CA PRO A 36 10.22 -16.29 -12.34
C PRO A 36 10.59 -15.71 -13.71
N ASP A 37 9.59 -15.31 -14.50
CA ASP A 37 9.78 -14.73 -15.83
C ASP A 37 9.81 -13.19 -15.85
N VAL A 38 9.67 -12.54 -14.69
CA VAL A 38 9.72 -11.08 -14.54
C VAL A 38 11.17 -10.61 -14.49
N VAL A 39 11.48 -9.52 -15.19
CA VAL A 39 12.70 -8.75 -14.97
C VAL A 39 12.44 -7.81 -13.80
N HIS A 40 13.18 -8.02 -12.71
CA HIS A 40 12.95 -7.34 -11.44
C HIS A 40 14.16 -6.48 -11.06
N ASP A 41 13.93 -5.17 -10.91
CA ASP A 41 14.87 -4.23 -10.30
C ASP A 41 14.34 -3.81 -8.93
N CYS A 42 15.22 -3.42 -8.01
CA CYS A 42 14.88 -2.97 -6.68
C CYS A 42 15.64 -1.70 -6.30
N VAL A 43 14.92 -0.66 -5.92
CA VAL A 43 15.46 0.53 -5.27
C VAL A 43 15.06 0.46 -3.81
N ILE A 44 16.04 0.27 -2.94
CA ILE A 44 15.86 0.31 -1.49
C ILE A 44 16.00 1.77 -1.06
N VAL A 45 14.96 2.31 -0.44
CA VAL A 45 14.97 3.64 0.14
C VAL A 45 15.09 3.50 1.65
N ASP A 46 16.25 3.86 2.20
CA ASP A 46 16.53 3.75 3.63
C ASP A 46 16.46 5.11 4.31
N ASN A 47 15.46 5.26 5.19
CA ASN A 47 15.18 6.49 5.92
C ASN A 47 16.20 6.80 7.04
N THR A 48 17.15 5.90 7.32
CA THR A 48 18.26 6.18 8.25
C THR A 48 19.48 6.79 7.55
N LEU A 49 19.52 6.77 6.22
CA LEU A 49 20.61 7.31 5.42
C LEU A 49 20.26 8.73 4.95
N SER A 50 21.29 9.58 4.82
CA SER A 50 21.11 10.96 4.39
C SER A 50 20.59 11.04 2.94
N PRO A 51 19.72 12.02 2.61
CA PRO A 51 19.39 12.33 1.22
C PRO A 51 20.66 12.53 0.38
N GLY A 52 20.75 11.85 -0.76
CA GLY A 52 21.92 11.86 -1.65
C GLY A 52 22.91 10.70 -1.45
N HIS A 53 22.71 9.86 -0.42
CA HIS A 53 23.38 8.56 -0.37
C HIS A 53 22.90 7.69 -1.56
N GLU A 54 23.84 7.06 -2.25
CA GLU A 54 23.58 6.09 -3.32
C GLU A 54 24.66 5.01 -3.30
N GLU A 55 24.23 3.76 -3.33
CA GLU A 55 25.11 2.59 -3.34
C GLU A 55 24.48 1.51 -4.23
N THR A 56 25.26 0.95 -5.16
CA THR A 56 24.84 -0.26 -5.89
C THR A 56 25.24 -1.48 -5.08
N LEU A 57 24.26 -2.23 -4.58
CA LEU A 57 24.51 -3.41 -3.75
C LEU A 57 24.84 -4.62 -4.61
N GLN A 58 24.07 -4.82 -5.69
CA GLN A 58 24.24 -5.89 -6.67
C GLN A 58 23.55 -5.51 -7.98
N PRO A 59 23.75 -6.24 -9.10
CA PRO A 59 23.05 -5.98 -10.35
C PRO A 59 21.52 -5.95 -10.13
N GLY A 60 20.88 -4.85 -10.54
CA GLY A 60 19.44 -4.65 -10.37
C GLY A 60 19.01 -4.17 -8.98
N VAL A 61 19.93 -3.99 -8.01
CA VAL A 61 19.59 -3.51 -6.66
C VAL A 61 20.43 -2.29 -6.28
N THR A 62 19.74 -1.18 -6.01
CA THR A 62 20.35 0.09 -5.58
C THR A 62 19.78 0.50 -4.23
N LEU A 63 20.66 0.91 -3.32
CA LEU A 63 20.33 1.52 -2.04
C LEU A 63 20.47 3.04 -2.14
N ILE A 64 19.45 3.78 -1.70
CA ILE A 64 19.47 5.23 -1.62
C ILE A 64 19.01 5.72 -0.25
N GLY A 65 19.46 6.91 0.14
CA GLY A 65 18.93 7.61 1.31
C GLY A 65 17.60 8.30 1.02
N GLY A 66 16.63 8.17 1.93
CA GLY A 66 15.27 8.67 1.77
C GLY A 66 14.86 9.77 2.75
N SER A 67 13.68 10.35 2.51
CA SER A 67 13.01 11.20 3.50
C SER A 67 12.07 10.40 4.39
N ASN A 68 12.14 10.61 5.70
CA ASN A 68 11.21 10.09 6.69
C ASN A 68 10.13 11.11 7.12
N SER A 69 9.99 12.24 6.42
CA SER A 69 9.08 13.33 6.83
C SER A 69 7.60 12.92 6.86
N ALA A 70 7.23 11.89 6.09
CA ALA A 70 5.92 11.26 6.10
C ALA A 70 6.06 9.73 6.03
N TRP A 71 6.98 9.18 6.85
CA TRP A 71 7.27 7.75 6.93
C TRP A 71 7.57 7.13 5.55
N GLU A 72 6.88 6.06 5.17
CA GLU A 72 7.09 5.37 3.90
C GLU A 72 6.66 6.17 2.68
N PHE A 73 5.70 7.09 2.82
CA PHE A 73 5.17 7.85 1.69
C PHE A 73 6.19 8.84 1.14
N SER A 74 6.90 9.57 2.01
CA SER A 74 8.00 10.45 1.59
C SER A 74 9.23 9.68 1.07
N ALA A 75 9.42 8.46 1.53
CA ALA A 75 10.47 7.59 1.04
C ALA A 75 10.16 7.08 -0.37
N TRP A 76 8.91 6.69 -0.66
CA TRP A 76 8.50 6.37 -2.03
C TRP A 76 8.61 7.55 -2.98
N ASP A 77 8.29 8.77 -2.53
CA ASP A 77 8.55 9.99 -3.32
C ASP A 77 10.03 10.13 -3.67
N SER A 78 10.92 9.84 -2.72
CA SER A 78 12.38 9.83 -2.93
C SER A 78 12.79 8.78 -3.97
N GLY A 79 12.22 7.58 -3.90
CA GLY A 79 12.46 6.50 -4.87
C GLY A 79 11.96 6.83 -6.29
N VAL A 80 10.79 7.44 -6.42
CA VAL A 80 10.26 7.92 -7.70
C VAL A 80 11.14 9.04 -8.27
N ALA A 81 11.55 9.99 -7.44
CA ALA A 81 12.44 11.08 -7.85
C ALA A 81 13.79 10.53 -8.35
N TYR A 82 14.36 9.53 -7.65
CA TYR A 82 15.59 8.85 -8.06
C TYR A 82 15.47 8.15 -9.42
N LEU A 83 14.36 7.44 -9.66
CA LEU A 83 14.12 6.77 -10.94
C LEU A 83 13.90 7.78 -12.08
N GLY A 84 13.19 8.87 -11.80
CA GLY A 84 12.85 9.89 -12.77
C GLY A 84 12.14 9.30 -13.99
N SER A 85 12.60 9.63 -15.21
CA SER A 85 12.01 9.11 -16.44
C SER A 85 12.19 7.61 -16.65
N ARG A 86 13.14 6.96 -15.95
CA ARG A 86 13.35 5.51 -16.03
C ARG A 86 12.15 4.72 -15.52
N LEU A 87 11.31 5.32 -14.67
CA LEU A 87 10.07 4.70 -14.17
C LEU A 87 9.17 4.18 -15.30
N HIS A 88 9.16 4.86 -16.45
CA HIS A 88 8.36 4.49 -17.63
C HIS A 88 8.91 3.28 -18.41
N ALA A 89 10.10 2.77 -18.08
CA ALA A 89 10.64 1.56 -18.69
C ALA A 89 10.05 0.27 -18.08
N TYR A 90 9.34 0.39 -16.96
CA TYR A 90 8.70 -0.70 -16.25
C TYR A 90 7.24 -0.84 -16.65
N ASP A 91 6.69 -2.04 -16.49
CA ASP A 91 5.26 -2.31 -16.65
C ASP A 91 4.52 -2.09 -15.32
N PHE A 92 5.19 -2.29 -14.18
CA PHE A 92 4.69 -1.95 -12.83
C PHE A 92 5.75 -1.32 -11.94
N VAL A 93 5.29 -0.46 -11.03
CA VAL A 93 6.00 -0.01 -9.83
C VAL A 93 5.41 -0.77 -8.65
N HIS A 94 6.24 -1.52 -7.94
CA HIS A 94 5.87 -2.27 -6.75
C HIS A 94 6.32 -1.50 -5.51
N LEU A 95 5.38 -1.02 -4.70
CA LEU A 95 5.68 -0.40 -3.41
C LEU A 95 5.69 -1.48 -2.33
N ALA A 96 6.77 -1.51 -1.56
CA ALA A 96 6.88 -2.40 -0.42
C ALA A 96 7.49 -1.68 0.79
N THR A 97 7.05 -2.07 1.98
CA THR A 97 7.72 -1.70 3.24
C THR A 97 8.51 -2.89 3.76
N SER A 98 9.57 -2.67 4.54
CA SER A 98 10.31 -3.76 5.18
C SER A 98 9.48 -4.58 6.17
N ALA A 99 8.33 -4.07 6.60
CA ALA A 99 7.35 -4.75 7.46
C ALA A 99 6.29 -5.56 6.69
N PHE A 100 6.41 -5.74 5.36
CA PHE A 100 5.33 -6.32 4.54
C PHE A 100 4.86 -7.72 4.94
N LYS A 101 5.68 -8.48 5.68
CA LYS A 101 5.34 -9.81 6.23
C LYS A 101 4.70 -9.77 7.62
N GLN A 102 4.33 -8.58 8.12
CA GLN A 102 3.62 -8.45 9.38
C GLN A 102 2.09 -8.44 9.16
N LEU A 103 1.33 -8.87 10.17
CA LEU A 103 -0.13 -9.02 10.13
C LEU A 103 -0.60 -10.08 9.10
N TYR A 104 -1.73 -9.85 8.42
CA TYR A 104 -2.28 -10.78 7.43
C TYR A 104 -1.43 -10.79 6.15
N ILE A 105 -0.83 -11.94 5.83
CA ILE A 105 0.12 -12.10 4.72
C ILE A 105 -0.32 -13.11 3.65
N ALA A 106 -1.45 -13.80 3.82
CA ALA A 106 -1.83 -14.89 2.92
C ALA A 106 -2.10 -14.42 1.48
N TYR A 107 -2.42 -13.13 1.28
CA TYR A 107 -2.57 -12.53 -0.05
C TYR A 107 -1.24 -12.45 -0.83
N LEU A 108 -0.08 -12.42 -0.15
CA LEU A 108 1.23 -12.38 -0.82
C LEU A 108 1.43 -13.63 -1.69
N GLU A 109 0.89 -14.78 -1.27
CA GLU A 109 0.96 -16.03 -2.02
C GLU A 109 0.11 -16.04 -3.30
N ARG A 110 -0.70 -15.00 -3.52
CA ARG A 110 -1.68 -14.91 -4.60
C ARG A 110 -1.16 -14.17 -5.83
N PHE A 111 -0.06 -13.42 -5.71
CA PHE A 111 0.54 -12.80 -6.88
C PHE A 111 1.13 -13.86 -7.80
N ASP A 112 0.78 -13.76 -9.09
CA ASP A 112 1.33 -14.60 -10.14
C ASP A 112 1.54 -13.79 -11.43
N GLY A 113 2.46 -14.26 -12.28
CA GLY A 113 2.87 -13.53 -13.48
C GLY A 113 1.75 -13.35 -14.50
N ARG A 114 0.84 -14.33 -14.62
CA ARG A 114 -0.28 -14.27 -15.57
C ARG A 114 -1.30 -13.21 -15.14
N MET A 115 -1.58 -13.09 -13.85
CA MET A 115 -2.44 -12.04 -13.30
C MET A 115 -1.87 -10.65 -13.61
N LEU A 116 -0.57 -10.45 -13.37
CA LEU A 116 0.07 -9.15 -13.65
C LEU A 116 0.12 -8.86 -15.15
N ASP A 117 0.37 -9.86 -16.00
CA ASP A 117 0.36 -9.74 -17.46
C ASP A 117 -0.99 -9.22 -17.98
N LEU A 118 -2.10 -9.76 -17.46
CA LEU A 118 -3.46 -9.38 -17.85
C LEU A 118 -3.86 -7.97 -17.39
N LEU A 119 -3.14 -7.43 -16.41
CA LEU A 119 -3.39 -6.13 -15.82
C LEU A 119 -2.38 -5.07 -16.29
N ALA A 120 -1.28 -5.49 -16.94
CA ALA A 120 -0.26 -4.61 -17.47
C ALA A 120 -0.85 -3.60 -18.47
N GLY A 121 -0.42 -2.35 -18.36
CA GLY A 121 -0.89 -1.25 -19.21
C GLY A 121 -2.29 -0.72 -18.88
N ARG A 122 -2.99 -1.30 -17.89
CA ARG A 122 -4.26 -0.75 -17.39
C ARG A 122 -4.01 0.29 -16.29
N GLY A 123 -4.92 1.25 -16.14
CA GLY A 123 -4.96 2.17 -15.00
C GLY A 123 -5.45 1.45 -13.73
N VAL A 124 -4.57 0.63 -13.14
CA VAL A 124 -4.88 -0.19 -11.97
C VAL A 124 -3.81 -0.07 -10.88
N ALA A 125 -4.26 -0.31 -9.65
CA ALA A 125 -3.40 -0.55 -8.49
C ALA A 125 -3.86 -1.84 -7.81
N ILE A 126 -2.95 -2.79 -7.63
CA ILE A 126 -3.25 -4.17 -7.23
C ILE A 126 -2.54 -4.47 -5.92
N GLY A 127 -3.31 -4.88 -4.91
CA GLY A 127 -2.80 -5.19 -3.58
C GLY A 127 -3.87 -5.88 -2.75
N HIS A 128 -3.67 -5.95 -1.44
CA HIS A 128 -4.76 -6.35 -0.55
C HIS A 128 -5.73 -5.18 -0.35
N ILE A 129 -7.03 -5.43 -0.52
CA ILE A 129 -8.06 -4.44 -0.17
C ILE A 129 -8.56 -4.74 1.25
N ASP A 130 -8.30 -3.80 2.15
CA ASP A 130 -8.90 -3.72 3.48
C ASP A 130 -10.16 -2.84 3.43
N TYR A 131 -11.03 -2.98 4.44
CA TYR A 131 -12.28 -2.22 4.53
C TYR A 131 -12.72 -1.97 5.98
N TYR A 132 -13.52 -0.92 6.15
CA TYR A 132 -14.23 -0.59 7.37
C TYR A 132 -15.61 -1.23 7.40
N ASN A 133 -16.09 -1.56 8.59
CA ASN A 133 -17.46 -2.04 8.78
C ASN A 133 -18.48 -0.97 8.36
N GLU A 134 -18.18 0.30 8.66
CA GLU A 134 -19.00 1.47 8.30
C GLU A 134 -18.19 2.44 7.44
N PRO A 135 -18.82 3.21 6.53
CA PRO A 135 -18.15 4.27 5.80
C PRO A 135 -17.52 5.31 6.73
N VAL A 136 -16.35 5.81 6.35
CA VAL A 136 -15.63 6.88 7.06
C VAL A 136 -15.34 8.05 6.11
N GLU A 137 -15.10 9.23 6.68
CA GLU A 137 -14.71 10.43 5.94
C GLU A 137 -13.37 10.98 6.44
N LEU A 138 -12.53 11.41 5.48
CA LEU A 138 -11.30 12.16 5.69
C LEU A 138 -11.22 13.28 4.64
N LEU A 139 -11.02 14.53 5.08
CA LEU A 139 -10.92 15.72 4.22
C LEU A 139 -12.12 15.88 3.28
N GLY A 140 -13.33 15.58 3.76
CA GLY A 140 -14.56 15.64 2.96
C GLY A 140 -14.70 14.50 1.93
N VAL A 141 -13.80 13.51 1.94
CA VAL A 141 -13.83 12.36 1.04
C VAL A 141 -14.28 11.12 1.78
N GLY A 142 -15.49 10.64 1.44
CA GLY A 142 -16.04 9.39 1.95
C GLY A 142 -15.32 8.16 1.36
N CYS A 143 -15.04 7.17 2.20
CA CYS A 143 -14.43 5.91 1.80
C CYS A 143 -14.78 4.80 2.79
N GLN A 144 -14.81 3.56 2.31
CA GLN A 144 -15.01 2.38 3.17
C GLN A 144 -13.95 1.30 2.92
N SER A 145 -13.07 1.49 1.94
CA SER A 145 -12.00 0.55 1.63
C SER A 145 -10.72 1.25 1.19
N TRP A 146 -9.60 0.58 1.33
CA TRP A 146 -8.29 1.06 0.91
C TRP A 146 -7.38 -0.11 0.50
N LEU A 147 -6.35 0.20 -0.28
CA LEU A 147 -5.24 -0.71 -0.53
C LEU A 147 -4.27 -0.64 0.63
N ARG A 148 -3.89 -1.80 1.17
CA ARG A 148 -2.79 -1.92 2.12
C ARG A 148 -1.47 -1.62 1.40
N THR A 149 -0.76 -0.58 1.82
CA THR A 149 0.43 -0.09 1.09
C THR A 149 1.71 -0.85 1.43
N SER A 150 1.63 -1.86 2.29
CA SER A 150 2.80 -2.67 2.64
C SER A 150 3.35 -3.49 1.46
N PHE A 151 2.52 -3.83 0.47
CA PHE A 151 2.87 -4.60 -0.73
C PHE A 151 1.83 -4.37 -1.84
N VAL A 152 2.10 -3.45 -2.77
CA VAL A 152 1.12 -3.02 -3.80
C VAL A 152 1.81 -2.73 -5.13
N PHE A 153 1.20 -3.13 -6.24
CA PHE A 153 1.66 -2.83 -7.60
C PHE A 153 0.81 -1.71 -8.20
N LEU A 154 1.46 -0.73 -8.82
CA LEU A 154 0.82 0.37 -9.54
C LEU A 154 1.38 0.46 -10.96
N SER A 155 0.59 0.95 -11.91
CA SER A 155 1.16 1.33 -13.19
C SER A 155 2.06 2.57 -13.02
N PRO A 156 3.19 2.70 -13.76
CA PRO A 156 4.02 3.89 -13.74
C PRO A 156 3.26 5.17 -14.10
N THR A 157 2.23 5.06 -14.95
CA THR A 157 1.35 6.18 -15.31
C THR A 157 0.56 6.67 -14.10
N GLU A 158 -0.01 5.76 -13.31
CA GLU A 158 -0.76 6.13 -12.11
C GLU A 158 0.14 6.79 -11.05
N VAL A 159 1.35 6.27 -10.86
CA VAL A 159 2.35 6.87 -9.96
C VAL A 159 2.69 8.30 -10.40
N LYS A 160 2.91 8.52 -11.69
CA LYS A 160 3.20 9.86 -12.22
C LYS A 160 2.01 10.82 -12.09
N LEU A 161 0.79 10.35 -12.32
CA LEU A 161 -0.43 11.17 -12.20
C LEU A 161 -0.70 11.57 -10.75
N LEU A 162 -0.41 10.68 -9.80
CA LEU A 162 -0.48 11.01 -8.37
C LEU A 162 0.49 12.15 -8.02
N GLY A 163 1.69 12.16 -8.61
CA GLY A 163 2.74 13.11 -8.25
C GLY A 163 3.44 12.69 -6.96
N SER A 164 2.90 13.07 -5.81
CA SER A 164 3.41 12.69 -4.49
C SER A 164 2.51 11.64 -3.81
N PHE A 165 3.10 10.68 -3.11
CA PHE A 165 2.40 9.74 -2.23
C PHE A 165 1.94 10.38 -0.92
N VAL A 166 2.50 11.53 -0.54
CA VAL A 166 2.10 12.29 0.64
C VAL A 166 0.90 13.17 0.30
N SER A 167 -0.17 13.03 1.07
CA SER A 167 -1.42 13.80 0.94
C SER A 167 -1.63 14.72 2.14
N VAL A 168 -1.34 14.23 3.34
CA VAL A 168 -1.44 14.99 4.59
C VAL A 168 -0.04 15.23 5.13
N THR A 169 0.38 16.49 5.11
CA THR A 169 1.74 16.93 5.49
C THR A 169 1.81 17.56 6.88
N SER A 170 0.66 17.91 7.46
CA SER A 170 0.55 18.60 8.73
C SER A 170 -0.60 18.05 9.56
N GLY A 171 -0.38 17.96 10.87
CA GLY A 171 -1.39 17.58 11.86
C GLY A 171 -2.16 18.76 12.45
N VAL A 172 -1.84 20.00 12.06
CA VAL A 172 -2.37 21.23 12.70
C VAL A 172 -3.90 21.33 12.63
N ASP A 173 -4.54 20.82 11.59
CA ASP A 173 -6.01 20.84 11.49
C ASP A 173 -6.67 19.61 12.13
N PHE A 174 -5.88 18.63 12.59
CA PHE A 174 -6.37 17.35 13.09
C PHE A 174 -6.25 17.24 14.60
N PHE A 175 -5.09 17.63 15.17
CA PHE A 175 -4.74 17.29 16.54
C PHE A 175 -4.87 18.48 17.49
N SER A 176 -5.30 18.20 18.72
CA SER A 176 -5.54 19.21 19.76
C SER A 176 -4.32 19.48 20.65
N GLY A 177 -3.33 18.55 20.67
CA GLY A 177 -2.26 18.56 21.65
C GLY A 177 -2.63 17.97 23.02
N ASP A 178 -3.85 17.47 23.22
CA ASP A 178 -4.32 16.87 24.48
C ASP A 178 -4.56 15.35 24.34
N PRO A 179 -3.83 14.48 25.07
CA PRO A 179 -4.04 13.04 24.99
C PRO A 179 -5.43 12.56 25.44
N GLN A 180 -6.20 13.34 26.21
CA GLN A 180 -7.57 12.98 26.59
C GLN A 180 -8.59 13.28 25.48
N SER A 181 -8.25 14.18 24.56
CA SER A 181 -9.08 14.52 23.41
C SER A 181 -8.17 14.82 22.21
N PRO A 182 -7.46 13.81 21.67
CA PRO A 182 -6.31 14.02 20.78
C PRO A 182 -6.66 14.65 19.44
N PHE A 183 -7.93 14.63 19.05
CA PHE A 183 -8.43 15.32 17.86
C PHE A 183 -9.10 16.64 18.21
N GLN A 184 -8.96 17.64 17.35
CA GLN A 184 -9.74 18.87 17.45
C GLN A 184 -11.22 18.60 17.23
N GLU A 185 -12.11 19.37 17.85
CA GLU A 185 -13.56 19.24 17.66
C GLU A 185 -13.94 19.27 16.17
N ASN A 186 -13.41 20.24 15.43
CA ASN A 186 -13.66 20.44 14.00
C ASN A 186 -12.65 19.74 13.06
N ALA A 187 -11.86 18.78 13.56
CA ALA A 187 -10.91 18.06 12.70
C ALA A 187 -11.64 17.43 11.50
N PRO A 188 -11.09 17.52 10.27
CA PRO A 188 -11.77 17.12 9.03
C PRO A 188 -11.75 15.60 8.82
N ILE A 189 -12.28 14.89 9.81
CA ILE A 189 -12.42 13.43 9.88
C ILE A 189 -13.75 13.10 10.57
N SER A 190 -14.45 12.10 10.04
CA SER A 190 -15.68 11.58 10.66
C SER A 190 -15.45 11.06 12.08
N SER A 191 -16.52 11.05 12.88
CA SER A 191 -16.47 10.54 14.26
C SER A 191 -16.13 9.03 14.32
N GLU A 192 -16.61 8.30 13.33
CA GLU A 192 -16.36 6.88 13.09
C GLU A 192 -14.87 6.63 12.85
N TYR A 193 -14.22 7.48 12.03
CA TYR A 193 -12.80 7.32 11.75
C TYR A 193 -11.94 7.61 12.99
N ARG A 194 -12.28 8.66 13.75
CA ARG A 194 -11.62 8.96 15.03
C ARG A 194 -11.67 7.76 15.97
N ARG A 195 -12.85 7.14 16.11
CA ARG A 195 -13.05 5.95 16.93
C ARG A 195 -12.20 4.78 16.44
N ASN A 196 -12.16 4.53 15.13
CA ASN A 196 -11.34 3.45 14.56
C ASN A 196 -9.84 3.65 14.85
N ILE A 197 -9.32 4.88 14.65
CA ILE A 197 -7.90 5.20 14.90
C ILE A 197 -7.54 5.05 16.37
N LEU A 198 -8.38 5.55 17.27
CA LEU A 198 -8.18 5.37 18.71
C LEU A 198 -8.20 3.87 19.08
N GLY A 199 -9.21 3.14 18.64
CA GLY A 199 -9.33 1.70 18.91
C GLY A 199 -8.13 0.89 18.40
N TRP A 200 -7.58 1.24 17.23
CA TRP A 200 -6.39 0.60 16.68
C TRP A 200 -5.11 0.93 17.44
N LEU A 201 -4.87 2.22 17.76
CA LEU A 201 -3.60 2.68 18.31
C LEU A 201 -3.50 2.56 19.84
N THR A 202 -4.63 2.64 20.57
CA THR A 202 -4.63 2.72 22.05
C THR A 202 -5.38 1.58 22.74
N GLY A 203 -6.24 0.82 22.03
CA GLY A 203 -7.14 -0.22 22.58
C GLY A 203 -8.56 0.34 22.81
N ASP A 204 -9.68 -0.36 22.57
CA ASP A 204 -10.05 -1.78 22.80
C ASP A 204 -10.05 -2.74 21.57
N GLY A 205 -9.42 -2.37 20.45
CA GLY A 205 -9.57 -3.08 19.17
C GLY A 205 -10.76 -2.55 18.34
N THR A 206 -10.98 -3.10 17.14
CA THR A 206 -11.95 -2.56 16.16
C THR A 206 -13.05 -3.53 15.75
N GLU A 207 -13.41 -4.51 16.57
CA GLU A 207 -14.36 -5.60 16.22
C GLU A 207 -13.96 -6.45 14.99
N GLN A 208 -12.92 -6.05 14.23
CA GLN A 208 -12.41 -6.70 13.03
C GLN A 208 -11.34 -7.77 13.30
N GLY A 209 -11.11 -8.14 14.57
CA GLY A 209 -10.29 -9.29 14.95
C GLY A 209 -8.77 -9.15 14.73
N VAL A 210 -8.27 -7.99 14.30
CA VAL A 210 -6.82 -7.73 14.14
C VAL A 210 -6.32 -6.88 15.30
N GLU A 211 -5.54 -7.46 16.20
CA GLU A 211 -4.82 -6.69 17.22
C GLU A 211 -3.61 -6.00 16.59
N TRP A 212 -3.55 -4.67 16.67
CA TRP A 212 -2.37 -3.94 16.21
C TRP A 212 -1.18 -4.22 17.13
N HIS A 213 -0.06 -4.68 16.57
CA HIS A 213 1.14 -5.14 17.28
C HIS A 213 1.94 -4.03 18.00
N SER A 214 1.46 -2.80 18.04
CA SER A 214 2.16 -1.64 18.62
C SER A 214 1.20 -0.69 19.31
N ARG A 215 0.24 -1.24 20.07
CA ARG A 215 -0.61 -0.46 20.98
C ARG A 215 0.25 0.23 22.04
N PHE A 216 -0.14 1.43 22.43
CA PHE A 216 0.49 2.16 23.52
C PHE A 216 -0.57 2.91 24.31
N LYS A 217 -0.26 3.18 25.58
CA LYS A 217 -1.08 4.08 26.38
C LYS A 217 -0.89 5.49 25.82
N LEU A 218 -1.98 6.14 25.41
CA LEU A 218 -1.92 7.53 25.00
C LEU A 218 -1.81 8.45 26.22
N ASP A 219 -0.71 9.17 26.28
CA ASP A 219 -0.37 10.19 27.26
C ASP A 219 0.47 11.28 26.58
N ILE A 220 0.92 12.27 27.35
CA ILE A 220 1.65 13.41 26.80
C ILE A 220 2.97 13.01 26.13
N ASP A 221 3.62 11.95 26.62
CA ASP A 221 4.92 11.49 26.11
C ASP A 221 4.76 10.72 24.79
N THR A 222 3.64 10.01 24.64
CA THR A 222 3.33 9.19 23.46
C THR A 222 2.46 9.90 22.43
N LEU A 223 1.88 11.06 22.75
CA LEU A 223 1.06 11.85 21.83
C LEU A 223 1.76 12.18 20.50
N PRO A 224 3.03 12.63 20.46
CA PRO A 224 3.69 12.88 19.18
C PRO A 224 3.79 11.64 18.28
N PHE A 225 3.95 10.45 18.90
CA PHE A 225 3.96 9.18 18.18
C PHE A 225 2.56 8.82 17.64
N PHE A 226 1.51 9.05 18.45
CA PHE A 226 0.11 8.90 18.01
C PHE A 226 -0.20 9.78 16.80
N GLU A 227 0.13 11.07 16.86
CA GLU A 227 -0.12 12.03 15.78
C GLU A 227 0.61 11.59 14.51
N SER A 228 1.90 11.24 14.64
CA SER A 228 2.73 10.77 13.52
C SER A 228 2.18 9.50 12.88
N LYS A 229 1.75 8.52 13.68
CA LYS A 229 1.11 7.28 13.19
C LYS A 229 -0.24 7.54 12.53
N THR A 230 -1.01 8.45 13.08
CA THR A 230 -2.32 8.84 12.54
C THR A 230 -2.16 9.49 11.17
N LEU A 231 -1.16 10.37 10.98
CA LEU A 231 -0.85 10.94 9.67
C LEU A 231 -0.41 9.88 8.64
N ALA A 232 0.33 8.85 9.06
CA ALA A 232 0.66 7.73 8.17
C ALA A 232 -0.60 6.97 7.72
N ILE A 233 -1.52 6.68 8.64
CA ILE A 233 -2.83 6.06 8.34
C ILE A 233 -3.66 6.94 7.38
N PHE A 234 -3.68 8.26 7.60
CA PHE A 234 -4.35 9.18 6.67
C PHE A 234 -3.73 9.14 5.27
N ASN A 235 -2.41 9.08 5.16
CA ASN A 235 -1.74 8.98 3.87
C ASN A 235 -2.03 7.66 3.14
N GLU A 236 -2.13 6.52 3.86
CA GLU A 236 -2.55 5.24 3.29
C GLU A 236 -3.97 5.32 2.69
N GLN A 237 -4.91 5.87 3.46
CA GLN A 237 -6.29 6.05 3.02
C GLN A 237 -6.37 7.01 1.82
N MET A 238 -5.67 8.14 1.90
CA MET A 238 -5.69 9.16 0.85
C MET A 238 -5.02 8.69 -0.44
N LEU A 239 -4.03 7.81 -0.38
CA LEU A 239 -3.48 7.20 -1.58
C LEU A 239 -4.57 6.48 -2.38
N SER A 240 -5.36 5.64 -1.71
CA SER A 240 -6.46 4.90 -2.32
C SER A 240 -7.55 5.84 -2.86
N ASN A 241 -7.87 6.89 -2.12
CA ASN A 241 -8.87 7.88 -2.53
C ASN A 241 -8.41 8.67 -3.78
N ARG A 242 -7.15 9.11 -3.81
CA ARG A 242 -6.57 9.87 -4.94
C ARG A 242 -6.43 9.00 -6.19
N LEU A 243 -6.04 7.73 -6.02
CA LEU A 243 -6.04 6.76 -7.12
C LEU A 243 -7.44 6.62 -7.74
N ARG A 244 -8.49 6.44 -6.92
CA ARG A 244 -9.87 6.39 -7.45
C ARG A 244 -10.27 7.69 -8.14
N ALA A 245 -9.93 8.84 -7.57
CA ALA A 245 -10.29 10.15 -8.11
C ALA A 245 -9.68 10.40 -9.51
N GLN A 246 -8.49 9.86 -9.80
CA GLN A 246 -7.88 9.93 -11.14
C GLN A 246 -8.33 8.83 -12.11
N GLY A 247 -9.27 7.97 -11.69
CA GLY A 247 -9.82 6.89 -12.52
C GLY A 247 -9.08 5.56 -12.42
N CYS A 248 -8.09 5.43 -11.54
CA CYS A 248 -7.42 4.16 -11.27
C CYS A 248 -8.36 3.17 -10.60
N ARG A 249 -8.39 1.93 -11.09
CA ARG A 249 -9.14 0.84 -10.46
C ARG A 249 -8.28 0.14 -9.42
N LEU A 250 -8.77 0.09 -8.19
CA LEU A 250 -8.16 -0.73 -7.15
C LEU A 250 -8.59 -2.19 -7.33
N VAL A 251 -7.64 -3.10 -7.26
CA VAL A 251 -7.82 -4.52 -7.52
C VAL A 251 -7.33 -5.32 -6.31
N ASP A 252 -8.21 -6.13 -5.74
CA ASP A 252 -7.84 -7.09 -4.70
C ASP A 252 -7.05 -8.25 -5.32
N ALA A 253 -5.85 -8.51 -4.80
CA ALA A 253 -4.93 -9.51 -5.31
C ALA A 253 -5.51 -10.93 -5.22
N THR A 254 -6.22 -11.25 -4.14
CA THR A 254 -6.82 -12.58 -3.97
C THR A 254 -7.93 -12.81 -4.99
N TRP A 255 -8.82 -11.83 -5.15
CA TRP A 255 -9.87 -11.84 -6.18
C TRP A 255 -9.30 -11.97 -7.59
N ALA A 256 -8.29 -11.18 -7.93
CA ALA A 256 -7.68 -11.19 -9.25
C ALA A 256 -7.00 -12.53 -9.56
N ALA A 257 -6.35 -13.14 -8.56
CA ALA A 257 -5.79 -14.48 -8.67
C ALA A 257 -6.88 -15.54 -8.88
N THR A 258 -7.98 -15.48 -8.12
CA THR A 258 -9.14 -16.39 -8.31
C THR A 258 -9.73 -16.27 -9.71
N ARG A 259 -9.91 -15.03 -10.19
CA ARG A 259 -10.45 -14.77 -11.53
C ARG A 259 -9.52 -15.32 -12.61
N THR A 260 -8.23 -15.01 -12.51
CA THR A 260 -7.21 -15.50 -13.46
C THR A 260 -7.15 -17.02 -13.48
N GLY A 261 -7.22 -17.68 -12.31
CA GLY A 261 -7.24 -19.14 -12.19
C GLY A 261 -8.45 -19.82 -12.84
N ARG A 262 -9.57 -19.11 -13.02
CA ARG A 262 -10.77 -19.62 -13.69
C ARG A 262 -10.80 -19.38 -15.21
N MET A 263 -9.91 -18.53 -15.73
CA MET A 263 -9.86 -18.22 -17.17
C MET A 263 -9.23 -19.37 -17.96
N ASN A 264 -9.90 -19.80 -19.04
CA ASN A 264 -9.33 -20.77 -19.96
C ASN A 264 -8.15 -20.16 -20.72
N LYS A 265 -7.27 -21.00 -21.29
CA LYS A 265 -6.11 -20.54 -22.07
C LYS A 265 -6.47 -19.67 -23.29
N GLY A 266 -7.73 -19.67 -23.74
CA GLY A 266 -8.23 -18.82 -24.83
C GLY A 266 -8.82 -17.48 -24.39
N ASP A 267 -9.12 -17.29 -23.10
CA ASP A 267 -9.70 -16.06 -22.56
C ASP A 267 -8.62 -15.04 -22.15
N GLU A 268 -7.35 -15.40 -22.35
CA GLU A 268 -6.16 -14.67 -21.89
C GLU A 268 -5.94 -13.31 -22.56
N GLU A 269 -6.74 -12.96 -23.57
CA GLU A 269 -6.67 -11.64 -24.19
C GLU A 269 -7.49 -10.58 -23.44
N PHE A 270 -8.37 -10.98 -22.52
CA PHE A 270 -9.27 -10.02 -21.87
C PHE A 270 -9.57 -10.37 -20.40
N PHE A 271 -8.93 -9.65 -19.47
CA PHE A 271 -9.28 -9.73 -18.03
C PHE A 271 -10.73 -9.31 -17.76
N GLY A 272 -11.26 -8.42 -18.59
CA GLY A 272 -12.60 -7.87 -18.47
C GLY A 272 -12.74 -6.72 -17.48
N ALA A 273 -14.00 -6.36 -17.22
CA ALA A 273 -14.35 -5.31 -16.28
C ALA A 273 -13.93 -5.71 -14.86
N ILE A 274 -13.25 -4.77 -14.19
CA ILE A 274 -12.92 -4.87 -12.76
C ILE A 274 -14.15 -4.34 -12.00
N PRO A 275 -14.83 -5.16 -11.20
CA PRO A 275 -16.02 -4.74 -10.48
C PRO A 275 -15.64 -3.85 -9.30
N HIS A 276 -16.64 -3.29 -8.64
CA HIS A 276 -16.45 -2.51 -7.43
C HIS A 276 -15.84 -3.36 -6.29
N TRP A 277 -15.16 -2.71 -5.34
CA TRP A 277 -14.37 -3.41 -4.31
C TRP A 277 -15.22 -4.39 -3.47
N GLN A 278 -16.48 -4.07 -3.20
CA GLN A 278 -17.37 -4.95 -2.42
C GLN A 278 -17.51 -6.31 -3.10
N VAL A 279 -17.76 -6.32 -4.41
CA VAL A 279 -17.84 -7.56 -5.20
C VAL A 279 -16.51 -8.32 -5.18
N GLN A 280 -15.38 -7.61 -5.25
CA GLN A 280 -14.07 -8.25 -5.20
C GLN A 280 -13.82 -8.94 -3.85
N VAL A 281 -14.11 -8.23 -2.75
CA VAL A 281 -13.87 -8.70 -1.38
C VAL A 281 -14.87 -9.78 -0.95
N THR A 282 -16.12 -9.75 -1.41
CA THR A 282 -17.09 -10.83 -1.10
C THR A 282 -16.92 -12.05 -1.99
N SER A 283 -16.37 -11.90 -3.21
CA SER A 283 -16.23 -13.01 -4.17
C SER A 283 -14.81 -13.61 -4.26
N ARG A 284 -13.86 -13.20 -3.41
CA ARG A 284 -12.52 -13.82 -3.35
C ARG A 284 -12.59 -15.20 -2.70
N ASP A 285 -11.72 -16.12 -3.11
CA ASP A 285 -11.76 -17.53 -2.69
C ASP A 285 -11.18 -17.81 -1.30
N ARG A 286 -10.57 -16.81 -0.66
CA ARG A 286 -10.04 -16.86 0.72
C ARG A 286 -10.35 -15.56 1.43
N ASP A 287 -10.71 -15.68 2.72
CA ASP A 287 -11.01 -14.54 3.60
C ASP A 287 -12.06 -13.60 3.01
N ALA A 288 -13.09 -14.16 2.40
CA ALA A 288 -14.19 -13.39 1.82
C ALA A 288 -14.85 -12.51 2.88
N GLY A 289 -15.11 -11.25 2.53
CA GLY A 289 -15.91 -10.36 3.36
C GLY A 289 -17.36 -10.83 3.43
N PRO A 290 -18.13 -10.39 4.44
CA PRO A 290 -19.51 -10.77 4.59
C PRO A 290 -20.38 -10.22 3.45
N ASP A 291 -21.42 -10.97 3.07
CA ASP A 291 -22.39 -10.57 2.03
C ASP A 291 -23.10 -9.25 2.37
N SER A 292 -23.14 -8.88 3.64
CA SER A 292 -23.67 -7.59 4.12
C SER A 292 -22.92 -6.37 3.59
N LEU A 293 -21.80 -6.53 2.88
CA LEU A 293 -21.10 -5.44 2.20
C LEU A 293 -21.71 -5.08 0.83
N LEU A 294 -22.58 -5.93 0.26
CA LEU A 294 -23.17 -5.75 -1.07
C LEU A 294 -24.41 -4.81 -1.10
N VAL A 295 -24.60 -3.99 -0.07
CA VAL A 295 -25.73 -3.05 0.06
C VAL A 295 -25.72 -1.97 -1.02
#